data_AF-A0AAN6N9L2-F1
#
_entry.id   AF-A0AAN6N9L2-F1
#
_cell.length_a   1.000
_cell.length_b   1.000
_cell.length_c   1.000
_cell.angle_alpha   90.00
_cell.angle_beta   90.00
_cell.angle_gamma   90.00
#
_symmetry.space_group_name_H-M   'P 1'
#
loop_
_entity.id
_entity.type
_entity.pdbx_description
1 polymer ?
#
loop_
_entity_poly.entity_id
_entity_poly.type
_entity_poly.pdbx_seq_one_letter_code
_entity_poly.pdbx_strand_id
1 'polypeptide(L)'
;MADCGAKYLIVLSQSGAVSKAANDTLIELKARSVSIFAPKFDVASELALLKMLDECACTGVPPIKGCIDVALVLQDAMFENITLDQWDAAIKAKVYTAWNLHSLLLKDLDFFILLSSLAGIVG
;
A
#
# COMPACT_ATOMS: atom_id res chain seq x y z
N MET A 1 6.66 -12.22 4.15
CA MET A 1 6.79 -12.28 2.67
C MET A 1 8.14 -12.78 2.21
N ALA A 2 9.25 -12.12 2.54
CA ALA A 2 10.59 -12.58 2.11
C ALA A 2 10.95 -13.98 2.63
N ASP A 3 10.62 -14.30 3.88
CA ASP A 3 10.80 -15.64 4.45
C ASP A 3 9.92 -16.71 3.77
N CYS A 4 8.80 -16.28 3.18
CA CYS A 4 7.91 -17.12 2.39
C CYS A 4 8.34 -17.20 0.91
N GLY A 5 9.53 -16.72 0.56
CA GLY A 5 10.12 -16.85 -0.77
C GLY A 5 9.92 -15.66 -1.71
N ALA A 6 9.24 -14.59 -1.30
CA ALA A 6 9.07 -13.41 -2.16
C ALA A 6 10.43 -12.75 -2.46
N LYS A 7 10.72 -12.56 -3.75
CA LYS A 7 11.98 -11.95 -4.24
C LYS A 7 11.82 -10.53 -4.78
N TYR A 8 10.60 -10.12 -5.10
CA TYR A 8 10.27 -8.79 -5.60
C TYR A 8 9.17 -8.21 -4.73
N LEU A 9 9.43 -7.04 -4.14
CA LEU A 9 8.50 -6.35 -3.24
C LEU A 9 8.38 -4.89 -3.65
N ILE A 10 7.14 -4.41 -3.77
CA ILE A 10 6.83 -2.99 -3.94
C ILE A 10 6.11 -2.54 -2.67
N VAL A 11 6.65 -1.55 -1.98
CA VAL A 11 6.11 -1.02 -0.72
C VAL A 11 5.78 0.46 -0.91
N LEU A 12 4.50 0.74 -1.16
CA LEU A 12 4.02 2.09 -1.41
C LEU A 12 3.58 2.75 -0.10
N SER A 13 4.03 3.98 0.14
CA SER A 13 3.56 4.77 1.27
C SER A 13 3.65 6.26 0.97
N GLN A 14 2.73 7.06 1.52
CA GLN A 14 2.70 8.50 1.28
C GLN A 14 3.95 9.23 1.82
N SER A 15 4.62 8.66 2.81
CA SER A 15 5.86 9.21 3.37
C SER A 15 7.10 8.65 2.68
N GLY A 16 7.03 7.44 2.12
CA GLY A 16 8.21 6.69 1.67
C GLY A 16 9.02 6.12 2.85
N ALA A 17 10.17 5.51 2.55
CA ALA A 17 11.08 4.95 3.55
C ALA A 17 11.90 6.03 4.27
N VAL A 18 11.25 6.88 5.06
CA VAL A 18 11.88 8.02 5.74
C VAL A 18 12.42 7.68 7.13
N SER A 19 11.89 6.65 7.80
CA SER A 19 12.33 6.29 9.14
C SER A 19 13.62 5.46 9.10
N LYS A 20 14.41 5.51 10.18
CA LYS A 20 15.58 4.64 10.33
C LYS A 20 15.20 3.16 10.20
N ALA A 21 14.15 2.73 10.90
CA ALA A 21 13.66 1.36 10.84
C ALA A 21 13.26 0.92 9.42
N ALA A 22 12.63 1.81 8.63
CA ALA A 22 12.31 1.51 7.23
C ALA A 22 13.59 1.31 6.40
N ASN A 23 14.59 2.19 6.57
CA ASN A 23 15.87 2.06 5.87
C ASN A 23 16.63 0.80 6.28
N ASP A 24 16.68 0.48 7.57
CA ASP A 24 17.30 -0.73 8.10
C ASP A 24 16.63 -1.98 7.47
N THR A 25 15.29 -1.98 7.38
CA THR A 25 14.53 -3.07 6.74
C THR A 25 14.84 -3.19 5.24
N LEU A 26 14.96 -2.07 4.52
CA LEU A 26 15.34 -2.09 3.10
C LEU A 26 16.73 -2.68 2.89
N ILE A 27 17.69 -2.35 3.76
CA ILE A 27 19.05 -2.87 3.72
C ILE A 27 19.04 -4.38 3.98
N GLU A 28 18.33 -4.83 5.01
CA GLU A 28 18.21 -6.24 5.36
C GLU A 28 17.62 -7.06 4.20
N LEU A 29 16.54 -6.58 3.59
CA LEU A 29 15.89 -7.26 2.46
C LEU A 29 16.82 -7.33 1.24
N LYS A 30 17.54 -6.25 0.93
CA LYS A 30 18.53 -6.25 -0.15
C LYS A 30 19.68 -7.22 0.11
N ALA A 31 20.16 -7.31 1.35
CA ALA A 31 21.21 -8.27 1.74
C ALA A 31 20.75 -9.73 1.55
N ARG A 32 19.44 -9.97 1.62
CA ARG A 32 18.80 -11.28 1.36
C ARG A 32 18.45 -11.51 -0.11
N SER A 33 19.00 -10.69 -1.02
CA SER A 33 18.74 -10.72 -2.46
C SER A 33 17.26 -10.53 -2.83
N VAL A 34 16.53 -9.73 -2.04
CA VAL A 34 15.18 -9.28 -2.36
C VAL A 34 15.26 -7.93 -3.06
N SER A 35 14.71 -7.85 -4.27
CA SER A 35 14.51 -6.61 -5.01
C SER A 35 13.33 -5.85 -4.40
N ILE A 36 13.61 -4.82 -3.61
CA ILE A 36 12.59 -4.00 -2.98
C ILE A 36 12.58 -2.58 -3.53
N PHE A 37 11.38 -2.12 -3.92
CA PHE A 37 11.10 -0.76 -4.38
C PHE A 37 10.11 -0.10 -3.42
N ALA A 38 10.51 1.01 -2.78
CA ALA A 38 9.71 1.67 -1.75
C ALA A 38 9.62 3.19 -1.96
N PRO A 39 9.01 3.66 -3.08
CA PRO A 39 8.88 5.07 -3.36
C PRO A 39 7.88 5.74 -2.42
N LYS A 40 8.05 7.05 -2.27
CA LYS A 40 6.98 7.91 -1.75
C LYS A 40 5.84 7.95 -2.78
N PHE A 41 4.67 7.48 -2.42
CA PHE A 41 3.56 7.29 -3.37
C PHE A 41 2.19 7.37 -2.69
N ASP A 42 1.23 8.04 -3.34
CA ASP A 42 -0.17 8.11 -2.90
C ASP A 42 -1.06 7.20 -3.76
N VAL A 43 -1.40 6.03 -3.23
CA VAL A 43 -2.18 4.99 -3.93
C VAL A 43 -3.62 5.43 -4.20
N ALA A 44 -4.13 6.39 -3.44
CA ALA A 44 -5.46 6.95 -3.68
C ALA A 44 -5.54 7.80 -4.97
N SER A 45 -4.41 8.15 -5.60
CA SER A 45 -4.40 8.74 -6.93
C SER A 45 -4.42 7.65 -8.01
N GLU A 46 -5.59 7.41 -8.61
CA GLU A 46 -5.79 6.38 -9.63
C GLU A 46 -4.84 6.56 -10.83
N LEU A 47 -4.76 7.78 -11.37
CA LEU A 47 -3.89 8.09 -12.51
C LEU A 47 -2.41 7.91 -12.20
N ALA A 48 -1.98 8.23 -10.97
CA ALA A 48 -0.60 7.98 -10.57
C ALA A 48 -0.34 6.48 -10.47
N LEU A 49 -1.27 5.72 -9.86
CA LEU A 49 -1.14 4.26 -9.70
C LEU A 49 -1.06 3.56 -11.05
N LEU A 50 -1.94 3.94 -11.99
CA LEU A 50 -1.90 3.41 -13.36
C LEU A 50 -0.52 3.63 -14.01
N LYS A 51 0.00 4.86 -13.97
CA LYS A 51 1.33 5.17 -14.53
C LYS A 51 2.45 4.35 -13.90
N MET A 52 2.44 4.20 -12.58
CA MET A 52 3.43 3.40 -11.87
C MET A 52 3.37 1.92 -12.28
N LEU A 53 2.17 1.38 -12.47
CA LEU A 53 1.97 0.00 -12.93
C LEU A 53 2.47 -0.20 -14.36
N ASP A 54 2.18 0.74 -15.25
CA ASP A 54 2.69 0.74 -16.63
C ASP A 54 4.23 0.80 -16.65
N GLU A 55 4.83 1.67 -15.83
CA GLU A 55 6.30 1.77 -15.68
C GLU A 55 6.92 0.46 -15.15
N CYS A 56 6.27 -0.20 -14.19
CA CYS A 56 6.73 -1.51 -13.70
C CYS A 56 6.71 -2.57 -14.81
N ALA A 57 5.65 -2.59 -15.63
CA ALA A 57 5.53 -3.51 -16.75
C ALA A 57 6.62 -3.27 -17.82
N CYS A 58 7.00 -2.01 -18.06
CA CYS A 58 8.06 -1.64 -19.01
C CYS A 58 9.49 -1.90 -18.51
N THR A 59 9.72 -1.94 -17.20
CA THR A 59 11.06 -2.02 -16.60
C THR A 59 11.52 -3.45 -16.28
N GLY A 60 10.75 -4.46 -16.70
CA GLY A 60 11.10 -5.87 -16.50
C GLY A 60 10.88 -6.38 -15.07
N VAL A 61 10.11 -5.64 -14.26
CA VAL A 61 9.60 -6.14 -12.98
C VAL A 61 8.65 -7.31 -13.27
N PRO A 62 8.73 -8.43 -12.54
CA PRO A 62 7.79 -9.53 -12.76
C PRO A 62 6.34 -9.10 -12.52
N PRO A 63 5.36 -9.77 -13.16
CA PRO A 63 3.95 -9.48 -12.93
C PRO A 63 3.60 -9.49 -11.44
N ILE A 64 2.79 -8.51 -11.01
CA ILE A 64 2.30 -8.46 -9.64
C ILE A 64 1.28 -9.60 -9.48
N LYS A 65 1.60 -10.55 -8.59
CA LYS A 65 0.72 -11.69 -8.26
C LYS A 65 0.05 -11.59 -6.89
N GLY A 66 0.40 -10.57 -6.10
CA GLY A 66 -0.13 -10.41 -4.76
C GLY A 66 -0.25 -8.96 -4.34
N CYS A 67 -1.33 -8.63 -3.65
CA CYS A 67 -1.57 -7.31 -3.07
C CYS A 67 -2.02 -7.43 -1.62
N ILE A 68 -1.43 -6.61 -0.74
CA ILE A 68 -1.83 -6.47 0.66
C ILE A 68 -2.02 -4.98 0.93
N ASP A 69 -3.25 -4.56 1.18
CA ASP A 69 -3.56 -3.20 1.58
C ASP A 69 -3.59 -3.08 3.11
N VAL A 70 -2.55 -2.43 3.63
CA VAL A 70 -2.38 -2.09 5.03
C VAL A 70 -2.54 -0.58 5.28
N ALA A 71 -2.89 0.20 4.25
CA ALA A 71 -2.98 1.65 4.37
C ALA A 71 -4.09 2.04 5.36
N LEU A 72 -3.75 2.97 6.24
CA LEU A 72 -4.63 3.46 7.30
C LEU A 72 -4.13 4.82 7.78
N VAL A 73 -5.08 5.72 8.01
CA VAL A 73 -4.85 6.95 8.77
C VAL A 73 -5.79 6.91 9.96
N LEU A 74 -5.24 6.99 11.16
CA LEU A 74 -6.00 7.04 12.42
C LEU A 74 -5.92 8.45 12.99
N GLN A 75 -7.07 9.10 13.08
CA GLN A 75 -7.24 10.44 13.65
C GLN A 75 -8.52 10.41 14.48
N ASP A 76 -8.43 9.76 15.64
CA ASP A 76 -9.59 9.52 16.49
C ASP A 76 -10.21 10.83 16.99
N ALA A 77 -11.52 10.96 16.80
CA ALA A 77 -12.31 12.07 17.28
C ALA A 77 -13.72 11.57 17.63
N MET A 78 -14.36 12.22 18.60
CA MET A 78 -15.81 12.06 18.77
C MET A 78 -16.51 12.55 17.51
N PHE A 79 -17.65 11.93 17.16
CA PHE A 79 -18.39 12.26 15.94
C PHE A 79 -18.73 13.75 15.83
N GLU A 80 -19.08 14.40 16.94
CA GLU A 80 -19.38 15.83 17.01
C GLU A 80 -18.16 16.75 16.78
N ASN A 81 -16.95 16.21 16.94
CA ASN A 81 -15.70 16.95 16.90
C ASN A 81 -14.83 16.59 15.68
N ILE A 82 -15.26 15.63 14.86
CA ILE A 82 -14.49 15.23 13.68
C ILE A 82 -14.53 16.35 12.64
N THR A 83 -13.37 16.72 12.12
CA THR A 83 -13.30 17.66 11.00
C THR A 83 -13.48 16.91 9.67
N LEU A 84 -13.90 17.64 8.63
CA LEU A 84 -13.98 17.07 7.28
C LEU A 84 -12.63 16.55 6.80
N ASP A 85 -11.53 17.22 7.12
CA ASP A 85 -10.19 16.77 6.74
C ASP A 85 -9.82 15.44 7.39
N GLN A 86 -10.19 15.23 8.67
CA GLN A 86 -9.95 13.97 9.38
C GLN A 86 -10.77 12.82 8.74
N TRP A 87 -12.03 13.10 8.43
CA TRP A 87 -12.91 12.17 7.75
C TRP A 87 -12.36 11.78 6.37
N ASP A 88 -12.02 12.77 5.55
CA ASP A 88 -11.50 12.57 4.19
C ASP A 88 -10.18 11.81 4.19
N ALA A 89 -9.29 12.10 5.15
CA ALA A 89 -8.03 11.35 5.29
C ALA A 89 -8.27 9.87 5.58
N ALA A 90 -9.19 9.54 6.48
CA ALA A 90 -9.53 8.15 6.81
C ALA A 90 -10.19 7.43 5.63
N ILE A 91 -11.17 8.05 4.97
CA ILE A 91 -11.86 7.50 3.80
C ILE A 91 -10.88 7.30 2.65
N LYS A 92 -10.01 8.28 2.38
CA LYS A 92 -9.02 8.20 1.31
C LYS A 92 -8.05 7.03 1.50
N ALA A 93 -7.55 6.86 2.73
CA ALA A 93 -6.57 5.83 3.05
C ALA A 93 -7.13 4.40 2.96
N LYS A 94 -8.43 4.20 3.20
CA LYS A 94 -9.06 2.88 3.18
C LYS A 94 -9.89 2.60 1.94
N VAL A 95 -10.81 3.50 1.59
CA VAL A 95 -11.79 3.26 0.53
C VAL A 95 -11.18 3.50 -0.84
N TYR A 96 -10.60 4.68 -1.07
CA TYR A 96 -10.05 5.01 -2.40
C TYR A 96 -8.81 4.17 -2.73
N THR A 97 -7.93 3.93 -1.76
CA THR A 97 -6.79 3.02 -1.96
C THR A 97 -7.24 1.61 -2.33
N ALA A 98 -8.15 1.00 -1.56
CA ALA A 98 -8.66 -0.33 -1.87
C ALA A 98 -9.37 -0.40 -3.22
N TRP A 99 -10.18 0.62 -3.55
CA TRP A 99 -10.91 0.69 -4.81
C TRP A 99 -9.99 0.78 -6.03
N ASN A 100 -8.96 1.62 -5.96
CA ASN A 100 -7.99 1.76 -7.05
C ASN A 100 -7.19 0.47 -7.25
N LEU A 101 -6.71 -0.14 -6.15
CA LEU A 101 -5.98 -1.41 -6.21
C LEU A 101 -6.87 -2.53 -6.78
N HIS A 102 -8.12 -2.62 -6.33
CA HIS A 102 -9.10 -3.56 -6.86
C HIS A 102 -9.31 -3.38 -8.37
N SER A 103 -9.56 -2.13 -8.80
CA SER A 103 -9.88 -1.83 -10.19
C SER A 103 -8.72 -2.09 -11.15
N LEU A 104 -7.49 -1.83 -10.70
CA LEU A 104 -6.30 -1.90 -11.56
C LEU A 104 -5.55 -3.22 -11.48
N LEU A 105 -5.59 -3.96 -10.37
CA LEU A 105 -4.74 -5.14 -10.17
C LEU A 105 -5.50 -6.48 -10.22
N LEU A 106 -6.79 -6.54 -9.91
CA LEU A 106 -7.47 -7.80 -9.55
C LEU A 106 -7.46 -8.89 -10.63
N LYS A 107 -7.29 -8.53 -11.91
CA LYS A 107 -7.48 -9.45 -13.04
C LYS A 107 -6.51 -10.64 -13.06
N ASP A 108 -5.35 -10.56 -12.41
CA ASP A 108 -4.29 -11.58 -12.50
C ASP A 108 -3.52 -11.80 -11.17
N LEU A 109 -4.20 -11.59 -10.03
CA LEU A 109 -3.62 -11.83 -8.70
C LEU A 109 -3.96 -13.23 -8.17
N ASP A 110 -2.97 -13.85 -7.52
CA ASP A 110 -3.16 -15.06 -6.71
C ASP A 110 -3.78 -14.72 -5.34
N PHE A 111 -3.52 -13.51 -4.82
CA PHE A 111 -4.15 -13.02 -3.60
C PHE A 111 -4.32 -11.50 -3.57
N PHE A 112 -5.42 -11.06 -2.96
CA PHE A 112 -5.76 -9.67 -2.69
C PHE A 112 -6.30 -9.55 -1.25
N ILE A 113 -5.49 -9.01 -0.35
CA ILE A 113 -5.80 -8.98 1.10
C ILE A 113 -6.01 -7.53 1.54
N LEU A 114 -7.16 -7.25 2.15
CA LEU A 114 -7.46 -5.98 2.79
C LEU A 114 -7.43 -6.16 4.31
N LEU A 115 -6.62 -5.38 5.02
CA LEU A 115 -6.69 -5.37 6.48
C LEU A 115 -7.90 -4.55 6.93
N SER A 116 -8.63 -5.05 7.92
CA SER A 116 -9.75 -4.34 8.56
C SER A 116 -9.60 -4.40 10.08
N SER A 117 -10.50 -3.72 10.79
CA SER A 117 -10.54 -3.66 12.26
C SER A 117 -11.92 -4.04 12.77
N LEU A 118 -11.99 -4.62 13.98
CA LEU A 118 -13.25 -4.88 14.68
C LEU A 118 -14.07 -3.60 14.87
N ALA A 119 -13.43 -2.44 15.02
CA ALA A 119 -14.10 -1.14 15.10
C ALA A 119 -15.00 -0.86 13.87
N GLY A 120 -14.62 -1.35 12.68
CA GLY A 120 -15.44 -1.22 11.47
C GLY A 120 -16.60 -2.21 11.38
N ILE A 121 -16.65 -3.21 12.25
CA ILE A 121 -17.70 -4.25 12.27
C ILE A 121 -18.68 -3.99 13.41
N VAL A 122 -18.18 -3.64 14.59
CA VAL A 122 -18.97 -3.51 15.82
C VAL A 122 -19.39 -2.07 16.10
N GLY A 123 -18.54 -1.09 15.74
CA GLY A 123 -18.68 0.30 16.18
C GLY A 123 -17.82 0.61 17.40
#